data_AF-A0A972E7U0-F1
#
_entry.id   AF-A0A972E7U0-F1
#
_cell.length_a   1.000
_cell.length_b   1.000
_cell.length_c   1.000
_cell.angle_alpha   90.00
_cell.angle_beta   90.00
_cell.angle_gamma   90.00
#
_symmetry.space_group_name_H-M   'P 1'
#
loop_
_entity.id
_entity.type
_entity.pdbx_description
1 polymer ?
#
loop_
_entity_poly.entity_id
_entity_poly.type
_entity_poly.pdbx_seq_one_letter_code
_entity_poly.pdbx_strand_id
1 'polypeptide(L)'
;MKQVIVYKSKTGFTKQYAMWISEATGIEVKSIKEIKLKSLSQYDRIIYGESLLAGHLSSYKKVKKYNANIVCFVVGLSPYEKVNLE
;
A
#
# COMPACT_ATOMS: atom_id res chain seq x y z
N MET A 1 16.58 10.51 -3.53
CA MET A 1 15.34 10.34 -2.75
C MET A 1 15.04 8.85 -2.61
N LYS A 2 15.09 8.29 -1.41
CA LYS A 2 14.90 6.87 -1.14
C LYS A 2 13.42 6.55 -0.94
N GLN A 3 12.91 5.57 -1.69
CA GLN A 3 11.47 5.28 -1.77
C GLN A 3 11.20 3.79 -1.54
N VAL A 4 10.02 3.46 -1.03
CA VAL A 4 9.57 2.07 -0.87
C VAL A 4 8.06 1.96 -1.03
N ILE A 5 7.62 0.88 -1.65
CA ILE A 5 6.22 0.46 -1.65
C ILE A 5 6.04 -0.55 -0.52
N VAL A 6 5.12 -0.30 0.38
CA VAL A 6 4.80 -1.19 1.50
C VAL A 6 3.34 -1.56 1.42
N TYR A 7 3.02 -2.86 1.41
CA TYR A 7 1.62 -3.28 1.33
C TYR A 7 1.22 -4.24 2.45
N LYS A 8 -0.07 -4.24 2.79
CA LYS A 8 -0.73 -5.31 3.53
C LYS A 8 -1.77 -5.95 2.63
N SER A 9 -1.66 -7.26 2.45
CA SER A 9 -2.62 -8.05 1.66
C SER A 9 -3.05 -9.29 2.43
N LYS A 10 -4.34 -9.61 2.38
CA LYS A 10 -4.91 -10.86 2.92
C LYS A 10 -5.08 -11.91 1.83
N THR A 11 -5.65 -11.53 0.68
CA THR A 11 -6.04 -12.44 -0.42
C THR A 11 -5.22 -12.24 -1.71
N GLY A 12 -4.21 -11.37 -1.69
CA GLY A 12 -3.33 -11.15 -2.85
C GLY A 12 -3.64 -9.90 -3.66
N PHE A 13 -4.87 -9.35 -3.65
CA PHE A 13 -5.22 -8.20 -4.49
C PHE A 13 -4.32 -6.98 -4.26
N THR A 14 -4.17 -6.51 -3.01
CA THR A 14 -3.28 -5.37 -2.72
C THR A 14 -1.81 -5.65 -3.07
N LYS A 15 -1.38 -6.92 -3.00
CA LYS A 15 -0.03 -7.32 -3.44
C LYS A 15 0.10 -7.10 -4.94
N GLN A 16 -0.88 -7.54 -5.73
CA GLN A 16 -0.86 -7.38 -7.19
C GLN A 16 -0.70 -5.91 -7.59
N TYR A 17 -1.50 -5.01 -7.00
CA TYR A 17 -1.39 -3.57 -7.27
C TYR A 17 -0.03 -3.01 -6.81
N ALA A 18 0.50 -3.46 -5.67
CA ALA A 18 1.84 -3.07 -5.23
C ALA A 18 2.93 -3.50 -6.23
N MET A 19 2.80 -4.70 -6.81
CA MET A 19 3.72 -5.20 -7.84
C MET A 19 3.62 -4.38 -9.12
N TRP A 20 2.41 -4.08 -9.62
CA TRP A 20 2.24 -3.24 -10.81
C TRP A 20 2.82 -1.84 -10.63
N ILE A 21 2.64 -1.24 -9.45
CA ILE A 21 3.26 0.06 -9.13
C ILE A 21 4.79 -0.08 -9.11
N SER A 22 5.32 -1.17 -8.55
CA SER A 22 6.76 -1.46 -8.54
C SER A 22 7.30 -1.62 -9.97
N GLU A 23 6.63 -2.38 -10.82
CA GLU A 23 6.99 -2.57 -12.24
C GLU A 23 6.99 -1.24 -13.01
N ALA A 24 5.98 -0.39 -12.81
CA ALA A 24 5.86 0.89 -13.50
C ALA A 24 6.85 1.96 -13.00
N THR A 25 7.33 1.86 -11.75
CA THR A 25 8.14 2.92 -11.12
C THR A 25 9.59 2.49 -10.82
N GLY A 26 9.90 1.21 -10.88
CA GLY A 26 11.17 0.63 -10.44
C GLY A 26 11.39 0.66 -8.91
N ILE A 27 10.37 1.02 -8.12
CA ILE A 27 10.50 1.13 -6.66
C ILE A 27 10.40 -0.25 -6.01
N GLU A 28 11.27 -0.54 -5.03
CA GLU A 28 11.23 -1.79 -4.26
C GLU A 28 9.90 -1.95 -3.51
N VAL A 29 9.35 -3.17 -3.54
CA VAL A 29 8.09 -3.52 -2.89
C VAL A 29 8.30 -4.50 -1.73
N LYS A 30 7.68 -4.23 -0.59
CA LYS A 30 7.78 -5.03 0.63
C LYS A 30 6.42 -5.27 1.27
N SER A 31 6.20 -6.50 1.73
CA SER A 31 5.07 -6.82 2.61
C SER A 31 5.28 -6.20 3.99
N ILE A 32 4.24 -5.58 4.57
CA ILE A 32 4.28 -5.07 5.95
C ILE A 32 4.53 -6.17 6.98
N LYS A 33 4.28 -7.44 6.62
CA LYS A 33 4.55 -8.60 7.48
C LYS A 33 6.03 -8.99 7.49
N GLU A 34 6.77 -8.68 6.43
CA GLU A 34 8.16 -9.10 6.23
C GLU A 34 9.14 -7.96 6.54
N ILE A 35 8.71 -6.70 6.40
CA ILE A 35 9.57 -5.55 6.66
C ILE A 35 9.80 -5.31 8.16
N LYS A 36 11.04 -5.03 8.52
CA LYS A 36 11.37 -4.44 9.82
C LYS A 36 10.83 -3.01 9.87
N LEU A 37 9.75 -2.75 10.59
CA LEU A 37 9.10 -1.43 10.63
C LEU A 37 10.08 -0.28 10.96
N LYS A 38 11.03 -0.48 11.87
CA LYS A 38 12.07 0.52 12.19
C LYS A 38 12.87 0.96 10.97
N SER A 39 13.05 0.09 9.98
CA SER A 39 13.74 0.41 8.73
C SER A 39 12.99 1.44 7.88
N LEU A 40 11.71 1.74 8.16
CA LEU A 40 10.95 2.75 7.43
C LEU A 40 11.47 4.18 7.62
N SER A 41 12.21 4.44 8.70
CA SER A 41 12.79 5.77 8.97
C SER A 41 13.87 6.20 7.97
N GLN A 42 14.35 5.29 7.12
CA GLN A 42 15.38 5.58 6.13
C GLN A 42 14.82 6.10 4.79
N TYR A 43 13.50 6.05 4.60
CA TYR A 43 12.87 6.41 3.32
C TYR A 43 12.28 7.81 3.38
N ASP A 44 12.52 8.59 2.34
CA ASP A 44 11.95 9.92 2.14
C ASP A 44 10.48 9.83 1.72
N ARG A 45 10.12 8.76 0.99
CA ARG A 45 8.75 8.48 0.52
C ARG A 45 8.34 7.05 0.79
N ILE A 46 7.11 6.88 1.29
CA ILE A 46 6.49 5.58 1.51
C ILE A 46 5.17 5.53 0.73
N ILE A 47 5.05 4.58 -0.19
CA ILE A 47 3.80 4.29 -0.91
C ILE A 47 3.14 3.13 -0.19
N TYR A 48 2.06 3.39 0.55
CA TYR A 48 1.39 2.40 1.40
C TYR A 48 0.11 1.87 0.76
N GLY A 49 -0.02 0.55 0.68
CA GLY A 49 -1.19 -0.15 0.15
C GLY A 49 -1.88 -1.04 1.17
N GLU A 50 -3.18 -0.93 1.37
CA GLU A 50 -3.98 -1.88 2.17
C GLU A 50 -5.44 -1.90 1.69
N SER A 51 -6.12 -3.03 1.81
CA SER A 51 -7.57 -3.11 1.59
C SER A 51 -8.35 -2.51 2.76
N LEU A 52 -9.46 -1.81 2.48
CA LEU A 52 -10.36 -1.39 3.56
C LEU A 52 -11.06 -2.62 4.15
N LEU A 53 -10.97 -2.75 5.48
CA LEU A 53 -11.80 -3.67 6.24
C LEU A 53 -12.78 -2.84 7.05
N ALA A 54 -14.08 -2.95 6.73
CA ALA A 54 -15.14 -2.14 7.35
C ALA A 54 -14.84 -0.63 7.36
N GLY A 55 -14.32 -0.09 6.24
CA GLY A 55 -14.00 1.34 6.12
C GLY A 55 -12.69 1.77 6.78
N HIS A 56 -11.85 0.84 7.27
CA HIS A 56 -10.62 1.17 7.98
C HIS A 56 -9.37 0.51 7.39
N LEU A 57 -8.24 1.22 7.48
CA LEU A 57 -6.90 0.70 7.23
C LEU A 57 -6.30 0.22 8.56
N SER A 58 -6.34 -1.09 8.79
CA SER A 58 -6.00 -1.68 10.07
C SER A 58 -4.52 -1.58 10.45
N SER A 59 -3.61 -1.41 9.48
CA SER A 59 -2.17 -1.30 9.73
C SER A 59 -1.57 0.07 9.42
N TYR A 60 -2.34 1.02 8.88
CA TYR A 60 -1.84 2.35 8.49
C TYR A 60 -1.20 3.13 9.65
N LYS A 61 -1.73 3.00 10.88
CA LYS A 61 -1.14 3.64 12.08
C LYS A 61 0.33 3.25 12.30
N LYS A 62 0.75 2.07 11.84
CA LYS A 62 2.14 1.61 11.94
C LYS A 62 3.09 2.34 10.98
N VAL A 63 2.56 2.91 9.90
CA VAL A 63 3.33 3.59 8.83
C VAL A 63 3.26 5.11 8.97
N LYS A 64 2.09 5.68 9.30
CA LYS A 64 1.90 7.14 9.39
C LYS A 64 2.74 7.87 10.45
N LYS A 65 3.40 7.12 11.34
CA LYS A 65 4.26 7.66 12.41
C LYS A 65 5.67 8.01 11.95
N TYR A 66 6.05 7.63 10.73
CA TYR A 66 7.37 7.94 10.18
C TYR A 66 7.33 9.30 9.48
N ASN A 67 8.40 10.09 9.64
CA ASN A 67 8.55 11.38 8.99
C ASN A 67 8.96 11.22 7.52
N ALA A 68 8.00 10.81 6.68
CA ALA A 68 8.18 10.60 5.25
C ALA A 68 7.01 11.24 4.49
N ASN A 69 7.19 11.51 3.20
CA ASN A 69 6.08 11.79 2.30
C ASN A 69 5.31 10.48 2.07
N ILE A 70 4.08 10.39 2.59
CA ILE A 70 3.29 9.15 2.52
C ILE A 70 2.19 9.31 1.48
N VAL A 71 2.17 8.40 0.50
CA VAL A 71 1.11 8.26 -0.49
C VAL A 71 0.37 6.96 -0.21
N CYS A 72 -0.96 6.96 -0.21
CA CYS A 72 -1.75 5.76 0.03
C CYS A 72 -2.53 5.34 -1.21
N PHE A 73 -2.59 4.03 -1.46
CA PHE A 73 -3.54 3.43 -2.37
C PHE A 73 -4.35 2.35 -1.63
N VAL A 74 -5.57 2.13 -2.08
CA VAL A 74 -6.50 1.23 -1.42
C VAL A 74 -7.09 0.32 -2.48
N VAL A 75 -7.18 -0.97 -2.15
CA VAL A 75 -7.85 -1.96 -3.00
C VAL A 75 -9.09 -2.42 -2.27
N GLY A 76 -10.26 -2.06 -2.81
CA GLY A 76 -11.56 -2.44 -2.27
C GLY A 76 -12.42 -3.09 -3.34
N LEU A 77 -13.55 -3.62 -2.90
CA LEU A 77 -14.66 -3.90 -3.79
C LEU A 77 -15.51 -2.63 -3.80
N SER A 78 -15.72 -2.05 -4.98
CA SER A 78 -16.90 -1.23 -5.16
C SER A 78 -18.11 -2.15 -4.95
N PRO A 79 -19.21 -1.69 -4.31
CA PRO A 79 -20.49 -2.37 -4.47
C PRO A 79 -20.70 -2.68 -5.95
N TYR A 80 -21.21 -3.87 -6.26
CA TYR A 80 -21.61 -4.22 -7.62
C TYR A 80 -22.82 -3.35 -7.99
N GLU A 81 -22.58 -2.12 -8.37
CA GLU A 81 -23.45 -1.43 -9.31
C GLU A 81 -23.00 -1.88 -10.70
N LYS A 82 -23.93 -2.26 -11.57
CA LYS A 82 -23.62 -2.41 -12.99
C LYS A 82 -23.02 -1.10 -13.46
N VAL A 83 -21.70 -1.08 -13.69
CA VAL A 83 -21.07 0.02 -14.42
C VAL A 83 -21.58 -0.10 -15.84
N ASN A 84 -22.55 0.74 -16.21
CA ASN A 84 -22.99 0.85 -17.59
C ASN A 84 -21.85 1.54 -18.35
N LEU A 85 -21.20 0.80 -19.26
CA LEU A 85 -20.15 1.33 -20.15
C LEU A 85 -20.73 1.73 -21.52
N GLU A 86 -22.06 1.89 -21.60
CA GLU A 86 -22.75 2.56 -22.71
C GLU A 86 -22.74 4.08 -22.53
#